data_AF-A0A6L7X2E9-F1
#
_entry.id   AF-A0A6L7X2E9-F1
#
_cell.length_a   1.000
_cell.length_b   1.000
_cell.length_c   1.000
_cell.angle_alpha   90.00
_cell.angle_beta   90.00
_cell.angle_gamma   90.00
#
_symmetry.space_group_name_H-M   'P 1'
#
loop_
_entity.id
_entity.type
_entity.pdbx_description
1 polymer ?
#
loop_
_entity_poly.entity_id
_entity_poly.type
_entity_poly.pdbx_seq_one_letter_code
_entity_poly.pdbx_strand_id
1 'polypeptide(L)'
;MPCRRTVRRVMALILVVAWLVSGVGGVAAATPLDATPVEGGAFFERVDADGLGFAIRNYADGPAFYGAFLRFGGADILGPPVSRPWIADGGFAYQLTQRALLQWSPTDEQVGVANIFELLDSSEFAAELRARHIPDAETPPPLSPQLAQQARLAWMTDRAIAEAFANNPLRLGNQDASIEFHGLPMSRPARVGPFVIQRFQRTALQHWVEQADGGPPVGSVVLVNAGDIFRDLALPDEVLAVPHAPDHAAVLDVRLDPPGDADLAPAPVASRAYNTSSHRLRTALALLEDVEANITALDLAASTQLAIDFYVLPENVLAAYSAASGIRVNSNLRDEDPLPLAAVLAHELQHFEDFMRGQLGEDSQSCLDAEVRALTREIQTWRALVDAHDVPPRPSVLVRIETSRASIYVEGSTAIEKLAQFLYQESCEKLQAAQAKG
;
A
#
# COMPACT_ATOMS: atom_id res chain seq x y z
N MET A 1 13.18 -3.86 -93.29
CA MET A 1 12.35 -2.63 -93.22
C MET A 1 11.03 -2.99 -92.55
N PRO A 2 10.33 -2.06 -91.89
CA PRO A 2 10.50 -1.44 -90.56
C PRO A 2 9.44 -2.01 -89.55
N CYS A 3 9.46 -1.79 -88.23
CA CYS A 3 8.88 -0.63 -87.52
C CYS A 3 9.00 -0.91 -86.00
N ARG A 4 9.73 -0.14 -85.17
CA ARG A 4 9.22 0.93 -84.25
C ARG A 4 7.87 0.55 -83.59
N ARG A 5 7.62 0.63 -82.27
CA ARG A 5 8.01 1.68 -81.30
C ARG A 5 7.42 1.40 -79.88
N THR A 6 8.25 1.60 -78.85
CA THR A 6 8.03 2.38 -77.59
C THR A 6 7.13 1.93 -76.42
N VAL A 7 7.78 1.96 -75.23
CA VAL A 7 7.37 2.61 -73.94
C VAL A 7 6.41 1.76 -73.07
N ARG A 8 6.66 1.47 -71.78
CA ARG A 8 6.99 2.38 -70.66
C ARG A 8 7.61 1.62 -69.48
N ARG A 9 8.60 2.23 -68.84
CA ARG A 9 9.27 1.81 -67.59
C ARG A 9 8.32 1.98 -66.40
N VAL A 10 8.30 1.02 -65.47
CA VAL A 10 8.18 1.28 -64.03
C VAL A 10 9.10 0.31 -63.30
N MET A 11 10.20 0.85 -62.77
CA MET A 11 11.04 0.21 -61.75
C MET A 11 10.31 0.34 -60.41
N ALA A 12 10.09 -0.77 -59.71
CA ALA A 12 9.78 -0.75 -58.28
C ALA A 12 10.98 -1.32 -57.53
N LEU A 13 11.67 -0.42 -56.83
CA LEU A 13 12.77 -0.67 -55.92
C LEU A 13 12.19 -1.34 -54.66
N ILE A 14 12.54 -2.60 -54.39
CA ILE A 14 12.21 -3.25 -53.12
C ILE A 14 13.30 -2.87 -52.12
N LEU A 15 12.97 -1.92 -51.25
CA LEU A 15 13.75 -1.54 -50.07
C LEU A 15 13.44 -2.53 -48.95
N VAL A 16 14.41 -3.38 -48.62
CA VAL A 16 14.41 -4.16 -47.37
C VAL A 16 14.78 -3.19 -46.25
N VAL A 17 13.77 -2.65 -45.57
CA VAL A 17 13.94 -1.92 -44.31
C VAL A 17 13.76 -2.92 -43.18
N ALA A 18 14.86 -3.21 -42.50
CA ALA A 18 14.88 -4.00 -41.27
C ALA A 18 14.06 -3.29 -40.19
N TRP A 19 12.98 -3.92 -39.75
CA TRP A 19 12.23 -3.53 -38.56
C TRP A 19 12.98 -4.01 -37.32
N LEU A 20 13.78 -3.12 -36.74
CA LEU A 20 14.26 -3.19 -35.36
C LEU A 20 13.43 -2.15 -34.58
N VAL A 21 12.21 -2.53 -34.19
CA VAL A 21 11.44 -1.78 -33.20
C VAL A 21 11.78 -2.37 -31.85
N SER A 22 12.78 -1.79 -31.20
CA SER A 22 13.04 -2.00 -29.78
C SER A 22 11.83 -1.47 -29.01
N GLY A 23 11.17 -2.36 -28.29
CA GLY A 23 10.11 -2.02 -27.34
C GLY A 23 10.67 -1.15 -26.23
N VAL A 24 10.45 0.16 -26.34
CA VAL A 24 10.44 1.02 -25.15
C VAL A 24 9.18 0.61 -24.40
N GLY A 25 9.35 -0.12 -23.29
CA GLY A 25 8.27 -0.48 -22.39
C GLY A 25 7.59 0.80 -21.91
N GLY A 26 6.50 1.18 -22.57
CA GLY A 26 5.69 2.32 -22.19
C GLY A 26 5.11 2.08 -20.81
N VAL A 27 5.30 3.03 -19.91
CA VAL A 27 4.63 3.06 -18.62
C VAL A 27 3.16 3.37 -18.89
N ALA A 28 2.38 2.35 -19.22
CA ALA A 28 0.93 2.47 -19.22
C ALA A 28 0.51 2.79 -17.77
N ALA A 29 -0.24 3.87 -17.58
CA ALA A 29 -1.00 4.06 -16.35
C ALA A 29 -1.92 2.85 -16.22
N ALA A 30 -1.59 1.93 -15.33
CA ALA A 30 -2.39 0.74 -15.09
C ALA A 30 -3.79 1.23 -14.70
N THR A 31 -4.81 0.87 -15.49
CA THR A 31 -6.19 0.89 -14.99
C THR A 31 -6.18 0.11 -13.68
N PRO A 32 -6.82 0.59 -12.59
CA PRO A 32 -6.86 -0.16 -11.35
C PRO A 32 -7.38 -1.55 -11.70
N LEU A 33 -6.52 -2.57 -11.61
CA LEU A 33 -6.98 -3.94 -11.66
C LEU A 33 -7.82 -4.09 -10.39
N ASP A 34 -9.11 -4.34 -10.56
CA ASP A 34 -10.03 -4.53 -9.45
C ASP A 34 -9.49 -5.70 -8.61
N ALA A 35 -8.95 -5.37 -7.43
CA ALA A 35 -8.37 -6.35 -6.55
C ALA A 35 -9.49 -7.23 -5.96
N THR A 36 -9.41 -8.53 -6.16
CA THR A 36 -10.34 -9.50 -5.58
C THR A 36 -9.90 -9.80 -4.14
N PRO A 37 -10.75 -9.61 -3.13
CA PRO A 37 -10.40 -9.98 -1.75
C PRO A 37 -10.11 -11.48 -1.64
N VAL A 38 -9.05 -11.84 -0.91
CA VAL A 38 -8.69 -13.22 -0.58
C VAL A 38 -8.27 -13.31 0.89
N GLU A 39 -8.21 -14.51 1.44
CA GLU A 39 -7.75 -14.70 2.82
C GLU A 39 -6.37 -14.08 3.06
N GLY A 40 -6.24 -13.26 4.10
CA GLY A 40 -5.00 -12.57 4.44
C GLY A 40 -4.60 -11.45 3.49
N GLY A 41 -5.38 -11.10 2.44
CA GLY A 41 -5.06 -9.96 1.59
C GLY A 41 -5.88 -9.80 0.31
N ALA A 42 -5.20 -9.57 -0.81
CA ALA A 42 -5.83 -9.22 -2.08
C ALA A 42 -5.19 -9.95 -3.26
N PHE A 43 -6.01 -10.27 -4.26
CA PHE A 43 -5.60 -10.91 -5.51
C PHE A 43 -5.75 -9.96 -6.68
N PHE A 44 -4.71 -9.90 -7.51
CA PHE A 44 -4.65 -9.06 -8.69
C PHE A 44 -4.56 -9.95 -9.92
N GLU A 45 -5.63 -9.97 -10.71
CA GLU A 45 -5.65 -10.64 -12.00
C GLU A 45 -4.66 -9.97 -12.95
N ARG A 46 -4.01 -10.76 -13.81
CA ARG A 46 -3.15 -10.22 -14.85
C ARG A 46 -3.97 -9.64 -16.00
N VAL A 47 -3.32 -8.79 -16.79
CA VAL A 47 -3.95 -8.08 -17.91
C VAL A 47 -4.43 -9.03 -19.02
N ASP A 48 -3.91 -10.26 -19.10
CA ASP A 48 -4.34 -11.26 -20.08
C ASP A 48 -5.70 -11.92 -19.79
N ALA A 49 -6.33 -11.59 -18.65
CA ALA A 49 -7.73 -11.90 -18.31
C ALA A 49 -8.09 -13.39 -18.43
N ASP A 50 -7.17 -14.28 -18.06
CA ASP A 50 -7.37 -15.72 -18.02
C ASP A 50 -7.87 -16.21 -16.63
N GLY A 51 -8.23 -15.29 -15.75
CA GLY A 51 -8.59 -15.57 -14.36
C GLY A 51 -7.37 -15.87 -13.47
N LEU A 52 -6.15 -15.75 -13.98
CA LEU A 52 -4.92 -15.98 -13.24
C LEU A 52 -4.24 -14.67 -12.86
N GLY A 53 -3.54 -14.71 -11.73
CA GLY A 53 -2.96 -13.52 -11.14
C GLY A 53 -2.03 -13.84 -9.99
N PHE A 54 -1.78 -12.83 -9.16
CA PHE A 54 -0.95 -12.95 -7.97
C PHE A 54 -1.69 -12.41 -6.76
N ALA A 55 -1.71 -13.19 -5.69
CA ALA A 55 -2.15 -12.71 -4.39
C ALA A 55 -0.99 -12.11 -3.60
N ILE A 56 -1.27 -11.05 -2.87
CA ILE A 56 -0.42 -10.52 -1.82
C ILE A 56 -1.14 -10.67 -0.48
N ARG A 57 -0.49 -11.31 0.49
CA ARG A 57 -1.13 -11.81 1.72
C ARG A 57 -0.26 -11.57 2.96
N ASN A 58 -0.88 -11.59 4.12
CA ASN A 58 -0.21 -11.74 5.41
C ASN A 58 -0.10 -13.24 5.77
N TYR A 59 1.03 -13.63 6.37
CA TYR A 59 1.38 -15.01 6.72
C TYR A 59 1.53 -15.19 8.24
N ALA A 60 1.28 -16.39 8.74
CA ALA A 60 1.12 -16.61 10.20
C ALA A 60 2.50 -16.75 10.76
N ASP A 61 2.78 -16.04 11.85
CA ASP A 61 4.12 -16.05 12.45
C ASP A 61 5.22 -15.74 11.41
N GLY A 62 4.87 -14.91 10.41
CA GLY A 62 5.66 -14.71 9.19
C GLY A 62 5.40 -13.36 8.51
N PRO A 63 5.65 -13.25 7.20
CA PRO A 63 5.60 -11.97 6.52
C PRO A 63 4.20 -11.36 6.39
N ALA A 64 4.02 -10.13 6.88
CA ALA A 64 2.83 -9.31 6.64
C ALA A 64 2.92 -8.51 5.31
N PHE A 65 3.04 -9.20 4.17
CA PHE A 65 3.25 -8.52 2.87
C PHE A 65 2.08 -7.62 2.48
N TYR A 66 0.84 -7.99 2.78
CA TYR A 66 -0.32 -7.17 2.42
C TYR A 66 -0.40 -5.89 3.25
N GLY A 67 -0.15 -5.98 4.57
CA GLY A 67 -0.06 -4.78 5.42
C GLY A 67 1.03 -3.82 4.94
N ALA A 68 2.22 -4.33 4.64
CA ALA A 68 3.31 -3.52 4.11
C ALA A 68 3.02 -2.95 2.71
N PHE A 69 2.37 -3.72 1.84
CA PHE A 69 1.93 -3.25 0.53
C PHE A 69 1.03 -2.03 0.65
N LEU A 70 0.04 -2.08 1.53
CA LEU A 70 -0.84 -0.93 1.80
C LEU A 70 -0.05 0.25 2.40
N ARG A 71 0.83 -0.01 3.38
CA ARG A 71 1.69 1.01 4.00
C ARG A 71 2.57 1.74 2.99
N PHE A 72 3.06 1.04 1.97
CA PHE A 72 3.89 1.62 0.90
C PHE A 72 3.08 2.18 -0.27
N GLY A 73 1.76 2.40 -0.10
CA GLY A 73 0.90 3.07 -1.08
C GLY A 73 0.17 2.14 -2.05
N GLY A 74 0.18 0.83 -1.79
CA GLY A 74 -0.61 -0.17 -2.51
C GLY A 74 -0.34 -0.22 -4.02
N ALA A 75 -1.36 -0.61 -4.79
CA ALA A 75 -1.24 -0.79 -6.23
C ALA A 75 -1.00 0.53 -6.99
N ASP A 76 -1.43 1.66 -6.45
CA ASP A 76 -1.24 2.97 -7.08
C ASP A 76 0.25 3.34 -7.12
N ILE A 77 0.97 3.07 -6.03
CA ILE A 77 2.40 3.38 -5.91
C ILE A 77 3.28 2.22 -6.35
N LEU A 78 3.11 1.03 -5.78
CA LEU A 78 3.95 -0.14 -6.05
C LEU A 78 3.56 -0.92 -7.32
N GLY A 79 2.35 -0.71 -7.82
CA GLY A 79 1.76 -1.56 -8.86
C GLY A 79 1.28 -2.90 -8.31
N PRO A 80 0.58 -3.71 -9.12
CA PRO A 80 0.12 -5.04 -8.69
C PRO A 80 1.30 -5.97 -8.38
N PRO A 81 1.11 -7.01 -7.54
CA PRO A 81 2.06 -8.11 -7.41
C PRO A 81 2.31 -8.77 -8.76
N VAL A 82 3.58 -9.10 -9.04
CA VAL A 82 4.01 -9.77 -10.28
C VAL A 82 4.74 -11.09 -10.00
N SER A 83 4.71 -11.55 -8.75
CA SER A 83 5.20 -12.86 -8.33
C SER A 83 4.39 -13.44 -7.17
N ARG A 84 4.51 -14.75 -6.99
CA ARG A 84 4.26 -15.40 -5.70
C ARG A 84 5.34 -14.97 -4.70
N PRO A 85 5.08 -15.02 -3.39
CA PRO A 85 6.13 -14.83 -2.41
C PRO A 85 7.04 -16.07 -2.36
N TRP A 86 8.32 -15.87 -2.07
CA TRP A 86 9.30 -16.96 -1.96
C TRP A 86 10.27 -16.71 -0.81
N ILE A 87 10.96 -17.75 -0.36
CA ILE A 87 12.01 -17.67 0.66
C ILE A 87 13.37 -17.80 -0.03
N ALA A 88 14.29 -16.92 0.32
CA ALA A 88 15.68 -17.01 -0.12
C ALA A 88 16.61 -17.37 1.07
N ASP A 89 17.90 -17.47 0.76
CA ASP A 89 18.94 -17.76 1.75
C ASP A 89 18.84 -16.87 2.99
N GLY A 90 19.10 -17.47 4.15
CA GLY A 90 19.06 -16.77 5.44
C GLY A 90 17.65 -16.56 6.01
N GLY A 91 16.62 -17.15 5.39
CA GLY A 91 15.24 -17.11 5.89
C GLY A 91 14.48 -15.83 5.55
N PHE A 92 15.03 -14.98 4.68
CA PHE A 92 14.33 -13.82 4.17
C PHE A 92 13.22 -14.27 3.22
N ALA A 93 12.03 -13.69 3.36
CA ALA A 93 10.95 -13.89 2.41
C ALA A 93 10.81 -12.65 1.52
N TYR A 94 10.43 -12.85 0.26
CA TYR A 94 10.30 -11.77 -0.71
C TYR A 94 9.01 -11.89 -1.50
N GLN A 95 8.52 -10.75 -2.02
CA GLN A 95 7.47 -10.73 -3.03
C GLN A 95 7.67 -9.54 -3.98
N LEU A 96 7.60 -9.77 -5.30
CA LEU A 96 7.66 -8.68 -6.29
C LEU A 96 6.30 -8.04 -6.47
N THR A 97 6.33 -6.72 -6.50
CA THR A 97 5.33 -5.86 -7.14
C THR A 97 5.89 -5.31 -8.44
N GLN A 98 5.07 -4.67 -9.27
CA GLN A 98 5.53 -4.12 -10.55
C GLN A 98 6.72 -3.15 -10.40
N ARG A 99 6.76 -2.35 -9.32
CA ARG A 99 7.74 -1.26 -9.12
C ARG A 99 8.68 -1.46 -7.95
N ALA A 100 8.46 -2.45 -7.08
CA ALA A 100 9.29 -2.69 -5.91
C ALA A 100 9.40 -4.17 -5.55
N LEU A 101 10.43 -4.50 -4.78
CA LEU A 101 10.61 -5.80 -4.15
C LEU A 101 10.32 -5.65 -2.65
N LEU A 102 9.29 -6.33 -2.15
CA LEU A 102 9.05 -6.43 -0.71
C LEU A 102 9.93 -7.52 -0.13
N GLN A 103 10.46 -7.30 1.07
CA GLN A 103 11.32 -8.22 1.79
C GLN A 103 10.94 -8.26 3.26
N TRP A 104 10.72 -9.47 3.78
CA TRP A 104 10.61 -9.74 5.19
C TRP A 104 11.93 -10.22 5.76
N SER A 105 12.30 -9.67 6.92
CA SER A 105 13.48 -10.06 7.69
C SER A 105 13.07 -10.92 8.88
N PRO A 106 13.63 -12.13 9.06
CA PRO A 106 13.38 -12.93 10.28
C PRO A 106 13.96 -12.30 11.54
N THR A 107 14.91 -11.38 11.41
CA THR A 107 15.51 -10.69 12.57
C THR A 107 14.63 -9.54 13.04
N ASP A 108 14.05 -8.79 12.10
CA ASP A 108 13.28 -7.58 12.41
C ASP A 108 11.78 -7.86 12.50
N GLU A 109 11.36 -9.07 12.08
CA GLU A 109 9.97 -9.53 11.97
C GLU A 109 9.08 -8.55 11.17
N GLN A 110 9.68 -7.79 10.26
CA GLN A 110 9.02 -6.74 9.50
C GLN A 110 9.29 -6.88 8.01
N VAL A 111 8.30 -6.45 7.22
CA VAL A 111 8.42 -6.32 5.77
C VAL A 111 8.85 -4.90 5.43
N GLY A 112 9.98 -4.75 4.74
CA GLY A 112 10.46 -3.51 4.13
C GLY A 112 10.52 -3.58 2.61
N VAL A 113 10.99 -2.51 1.98
CA VAL A 113 11.36 -2.55 0.55
C VAL A 113 12.83 -2.95 0.42
N ALA A 114 13.10 -3.99 -0.35
CA ALA A 114 14.44 -4.51 -0.56
C ALA A 114 15.28 -3.58 -1.43
N ASN A 115 16.61 -3.68 -1.30
CA ASN A 115 17.57 -2.94 -2.12
C ASN A 115 17.70 -3.57 -3.53
N ILE A 116 16.59 -3.61 -4.28
CA ILE A 116 16.46 -4.28 -5.58
C ILE A 116 17.56 -3.87 -6.57
N PHE A 117 17.97 -2.61 -6.55
CA PHE A 117 19.01 -2.12 -7.44
C PHE A 117 20.41 -2.43 -6.91
N GLU A 118 20.62 -2.65 -5.62
CA GLU A 118 21.90 -3.21 -5.15
C GLU A 118 22.03 -4.68 -5.54
N LEU A 119 20.93 -5.45 -5.48
CA LEU A 119 20.90 -6.85 -5.95
C LEU A 119 21.22 -6.95 -7.44
N LEU A 120 20.80 -5.96 -8.24
CA LEU A 120 21.10 -5.88 -9.67
C LEU A 120 22.45 -5.20 -9.98
N ASP A 121 23.22 -4.75 -8.98
CA ASP A 121 24.46 -4.00 -9.20
C ASP A 121 25.68 -4.92 -9.43
N SER A 122 25.61 -5.70 -10.52
CA SER A 122 26.68 -6.62 -10.93
C SER A 122 27.11 -6.36 -12.37
N SER A 123 28.33 -6.80 -12.72
CA SER A 123 28.82 -6.70 -14.11
C SER A 123 28.00 -7.55 -15.09
N GLU A 124 27.26 -8.54 -14.58
CA GLU A 124 26.35 -9.39 -15.36
C GLU A 124 25.15 -8.60 -15.89
N PHE A 125 24.52 -7.75 -15.06
CA PHE A 125 23.31 -7.01 -15.44
C PHE A 125 23.58 -5.60 -16.00
N ALA A 126 24.81 -5.09 -15.90
CA ALA A 126 25.15 -3.71 -16.26
C ALA A 126 24.80 -3.32 -17.71
N ALA A 127 24.90 -4.24 -18.67
CA ALA A 127 24.54 -3.95 -20.07
C ALA A 127 23.01 -3.81 -20.23
N GLU A 128 22.24 -4.69 -19.61
CA GLU A 128 20.78 -4.69 -19.66
C GLU A 128 20.17 -3.50 -18.92
N LEU A 129 20.74 -3.14 -17.76
CA LEU A 129 20.34 -1.94 -17.01
C LEU A 129 20.52 -0.67 -17.86
N ARG A 130 21.68 -0.52 -18.51
CA ARG A 130 21.93 0.62 -19.42
C ARG A 130 21.00 0.61 -20.64
N ALA A 131 20.70 -0.56 -21.20
CA ALA A 131 19.74 -0.70 -22.29
C ALA A 131 18.32 -0.24 -21.87
N ARG A 132 17.97 -0.41 -20.59
CA ARG A 132 16.73 0.08 -19.96
C ARG A 132 16.85 1.49 -19.39
N HIS A 133 17.92 2.21 -19.74
CA HIS A 133 18.19 3.59 -19.31
C HIS A 133 18.43 3.76 -17.80
N ILE A 134 18.70 2.70 -17.05
CA ILE A 134 19.11 2.77 -15.66
C ILE A 134 20.60 3.14 -15.60
N PRO A 135 20.98 4.25 -14.94
CA PRO A 135 22.38 4.63 -14.80
C PRO A 135 23.22 3.62 -14.01
N ASP A 136 24.51 3.55 -14.33
CA ASP A 136 25.49 2.81 -13.52
C ASP A 136 25.56 3.42 -12.11
N ALA A 137 25.84 2.58 -11.11
CA ALA A 137 26.06 3.06 -9.76
C ALA A 137 27.41 3.80 -9.67
N GLU A 138 27.41 4.96 -9.02
CA GLU A 138 28.62 5.70 -8.68
C GLU A 138 29.22 5.13 -7.39
N THR A 139 30.53 4.86 -7.39
CA THR A 139 31.23 4.48 -6.17
C THR A 139 31.27 5.66 -5.21
N PRO A 140 30.68 5.55 -4.00
CA PRO A 140 30.75 6.63 -3.04
C PRO A 140 32.21 6.80 -2.56
N PRO A 141 32.64 8.03 -2.23
CA PRO A 141 33.94 8.23 -1.60
C PRO A 141 34.04 7.45 -0.28
N PRO A 142 35.23 6.97 0.11
CA PRO A 142 35.43 6.17 1.32
C PRO A 142 35.29 7.04 2.58
N LEU A 143 34.05 7.31 2.95
CA LEU A 143 33.64 8.16 4.07
C LEU A 143 33.06 7.30 5.20
N SER A 144 32.89 7.90 6.40
CA SER A 144 32.07 7.29 7.44
C SER A 144 30.62 7.11 6.96
N PRO A 145 29.84 6.16 7.52
CA PRO A 145 28.46 5.91 7.07
C PRO A 145 27.60 7.18 6.99
N GLN A 146 27.67 8.04 8.00
CA GLN A 146 26.91 9.29 8.05
C GLN A 146 27.33 10.28 6.95
N LEU A 147 28.65 10.43 6.73
CA LEU A 147 29.16 11.29 5.67
C LEU A 147 28.90 10.71 4.28
N ALA A 148 28.92 9.39 4.12
CA ALA A 148 28.56 8.71 2.89
C ALA A 148 27.09 8.91 2.55
N GLN A 149 26.19 8.77 3.53
CA GLN A 149 24.77 9.09 3.37
C GLN A 149 24.56 10.54 2.94
N GLN A 150 25.16 11.51 3.63
CA GLN A 150 25.06 12.93 3.25
C GLN A 150 25.60 13.20 1.85
N ALA A 151 26.75 12.61 1.49
CA ALA A 151 27.34 12.74 0.17
C ALA A 151 26.44 12.18 -0.94
N ARG A 152 25.79 11.02 -0.70
CA ARG A 152 24.85 10.41 -1.65
C ARG A 152 23.58 11.24 -1.79
N LEU A 153 23.02 11.75 -0.69
CA LEU A 153 21.86 12.65 -0.75
C LEU A 153 22.15 13.92 -1.54
N ALA A 154 23.38 14.44 -1.46
CA ALA A 154 23.82 15.59 -2.25
C ALA A 154 23.93 15.30 -3.77
N TRP A 155 23.81 14.05 -4.21
CA TRP A 155 23.77 13.72 -5.65
C TRP A 155 22.44 14.09 -6.31
N MET A 156 21.37 14.29 -5.54
CA MET A 156 20.06 14.69 -6.07
C MET A 156 20.06 16.16 -6.54
N THR A 157 20.61 16.40 -7.72
CA THR A 157 20.70 17.75 -8.31
C THR A 157 19.51 18.14 -9.17
N ASP A 158 18.67 17.17 -9.57
CA ASP A 158 17.42 17.44 -10.26
C ASP A 158 16.33 17.75 -9.21
N ARG A 159 15.74 18.94 -9.32
CA ARG A 159 14.77 19.44 -8.34
C ARG A 159 13.50 18.59 -8.28
N ALA A 160 12.97 18.15 -9.42
CA ALA A 160 11.72 17.40 -9.44
C ALA A 160 11.92 16.00 -8.83
N ILE A 161 13.07 15.37 -9.11
CA ILE A 161 13.44 14.09 -8.47
C ILE A 161 13.62 14.28 -6.96
N ALA A 162 14.29 15.34 -6.51
CA ALA A 162 14.44 15.62 -5.08
C ALA A 162 13.10 15.87 -4.37
N GLU A 163 12.18 16.59 -5.02
CA GLU A 163 10.81 16.79 -4.52
C GLU A 163 10.03 15.48 -4.48
N ALA A 164 10.11 14.64 -5.52
CA ALA A 164 9.46 13.33 -5.54
C ALA A 164 10.01 12.38 -4.47
N PHE A 165 11.32 12.36 -4.27
CA PHE A 165 11.96 11.60 -3.19
C PHE A 165 11.45 12.03 -1.81
N ALA A 166 11.36 13.33 -1.56
CA ALA A 166 10.80 13.85 -0.30
C ALA A 166 9.29 13.58 -0.16
N ASN A 167 8.57 13.44 -1.27
CA ASN A 167 7.16 13.10 -1.33
C ASN A 167 6.92 11.57 -1.42
N ASN A 168 7.58 10.81 -0.55
CA ASN A 168 7.46 9.35 -0.47
C ASN A 168 6.10 8.92 0.14
N PRO A 169 5.67 7.65 -0.04
CA PRO A 169 4.36 7.17 0.43
C PRO A 169 4.29 6.92 1.95
N LEU A 170 5.43 6.85 2.64
CA LEU A 170 5.47 6.64 4.07
C LEU A 170 5.20 7.93 4.81
N ARG A 171 6.09 8.93 4.62
CA ARG A 171 6.11 10.19 5.34
C ARG A 171 6.56 11.37 4.50
N LEU A 172 5.65 12.28 4.23
CA LEU A 172 5.99 13.46 3.43
C LEU A 172 6.97 14.39 4.14
N GLY A 173 8.03 14.75 3.42
CA GLY A 173 9.08 15.65 3.89
C GLY A 173 10.02 15.06 4.93
N ASN A 174 9.88 13.78 5.30
CA ASN A 174 10.82 13.11 6.20
C ASN A 174 11.88 12.35 5.40
N GLN A 175 13.14 12.71 5.64
CA GLN A 175 14.27 12.15 4.92
C GLN A 175 14.49 10.66 5.23
N ASP A 176 14.31 10.23 6.48
CA ASP A 176 14.53 8.85 6.88
C ASP A 176 13.49 7.92 6.26
N ALA A 177 12.22 8.34 6.21
CA ALA A 177 11.16 7.64 5.49
C ALA A 177 11.40 7.61 3.97
N SER A 178 11.94 8.70 3.41
CA SER A 178 12.33 8.73 1.99
C SER A 178 13.45 7.72 1.70
N ILE A 179 14.43 7.61 2.61
CA ILE A 179 15.48 6.59 2.55
C ILE A 179 14.89 5.20 2.78
N GLU A 180 13.91 5.04 3.66
CA GLU A 180 13.22 3.77 3.88
C GLU A 180 12.54 3.27 2.60
N PHE A 181 11.85 4.14 1.88
CA PHE A 181 11.15 3.75 0.66
C PHE A 181 12.08 3.65 -0.56
N HIS A 182 12.83 4.70 -0.87
CA HIS A 182 13.65 4.76 -2.09
C HIS A 182 15.04 4.15 -1.92
N GLY A 183 15.57 4.13 -0.69
CA GLY A 183 16.99 3.93 -0.43
C GLY A 183 17.82 5.16 -0.74
N LEU A 184 19.13 5.05 -0.54
CA LEU A 184 20.08 6.11 -0.86
C LEU A 184 20.30 6.23 -2.39
N PRO A 185 20.55 7.44 -2.92
CA PRO A 185 20.94 7.62 -4.32
C PRO A 185 22.15 6.77 -4.69
N MET A 186 22.06 5.97 -5.74
CA MET A 186 23.18 5.19 -6.29
C MET A 186 23.86 5.89 -7.46
N SER A 187 23.22 6.89 -8.08
CA SER A 187 23.80 7.70 -9.16
C SER A 187 23.42 9.17 -8.99
N ARG A 188 24.10 10.07 -9.70
CA ARG A 188 23.55 11.39 -10.03
C ARG A 188 22.43 11.28 -11.07
N PRO A 189 21.56 12.29 -11.18
CA PRO A 189 20.61 12.40 -12.28
C PRO A 189 21.33 12.43 -13.63
N ALA A 190 20.89 11.58 -14.56
CA ALA A 190 21.41 11.51 -15.91
C ALA A 190 20.29 11.77 -16.91
N ARG A 191 20.57 12.58 -17.94
CA ARG A 191 19.62 12.81 -19.02
C ARG A 191 19.69 11.68 -20.04
N VAL A 192 18.58 10.97 -20.24
CA VAL A 192 18.49 9.85 -21.18
C VAL A 192 17.19 9.98 -21.98
N GLY A 193 17.31 10.31 -23.27
CA GLY A 193 16.14 10.54 -24.12
C GLY A 193 15.23 11.66 -23.57
N PRO A 194 13.90 11.41 -23.43
CA PRO A 194 12.93 12.43 -23.05
C PRO A 194 12.87 12.71 -21.54
N PHE A 195 13.66 12.00 -20.71
CA PHE A 195 13.62 12.13 -19.25
C PHE A 195 15.01 12.30 -18.63
N VAL A 196 15.01 12.82 -17.39
CA VAL A 196 16.12 12.74 -16.45
C VAL A 196 15.83 11.58 -15.51
N ILE A 197 16.79 10.69 -15.30
CA ILE A 197 16.63 9.50 -14.45
C ILE A 197 17.68 9.48 -13.35
N GLN A 198 17.28 9.03 -12.15
CA GLN A 198 18.20 8.77 -11.05
C GLN A 198 17.90 7.41 -10.42
N ARG A 199 18.96 6.64 -10.18
CA ARG A 199 18.90 5.33 -9.51
C ARG A 199 19.08 5.49 -8.01
N PHE A 200 18.28 4.78 -7.23
CA PHE A 200 18.39 4.63 -5.78
C PHE A 200 18.55 3.14 -5.44
N GLN A 201 18.81 2.80 -4.16
CA GLN A 201 18.99 1.39 -3.77
C GLN A 201 17.73 0.53 -4.00
N ARG A 202 16.54 1.11 -3.84
CA ARG A 202 15.26 0.38 -3.84
C ARG A 202 14.34 0.74 -5.00
N THR A 203 14.57 1.90 -5.61
CA THR A 203 13.73 2.44 -6.69
C THR A 203 14.57 3.21 -7.72
N ALA A 204 13.95 3.60 -8.84
CA ALA A 204 14.50 4.58 -9.75
C ALA A 204 13.39 5.56 -10.16
N LEU A 205 13.73 6.84 -10.28
CA LEU A 205 12.80 7.91 -10.60
C LEU A 205 13.12 8.49 -11.98
N GLN A 206 12.08 8.68 -12.80
CA GLN A 206 12.14 9.32 -14.11
C GLN A 206 11.37 10.64 -14.08
N HIS A 207 12.07 11.76 -14.23
CA HIS A 207 11.51 13.07 -14.47
C HIS A 207 11.37 13.33 -15.97
N TRP A 208 10.14 13.39 -16.48
CA TRP A 208 9.83 13.59 -17.89
C TRP A 208 9.99 15.07 -18.27
N VAL A 209 10.98 15.39 -19.09
CA VAL A 209 11.32 16.78 -19.47
C VAL A 209 10.99 17.11 -20.92
N GLU A 210 10.72 16.09 -21.74
CA GLU A 210 10.22 16.21 -23.10
C GLU A 210 9.02 15.29 -23.30
N GLN A 211 8.10 15.68 -24.18
CA GLN A 211 6.96 14.84 -24.53
C GLN A 211 7.43 13.72 -25.45
N ALA A 212 7.04 12.48 -25.13
CA ALA A 212 7.16 11.34 -26.04
C ALA A 212 5.79 10.71 -26.27
N ASP A 213 5.63 10.03 -27.41
CA ASP A 213 4.41 9.29 -27.72
C ASP A 213 4.17 8.18 -26.69
N GLY A 214 3.00 8.20 -26.05
CA GLY A 214 2.64 7.25 -24.98
C GLY A 214 3.38 7.47 -23.65
N GLY A 215 4.23 8.51 -23.56
CA GLY A 215 4.92 8.87 -22.32
C GLY A 215 4.03 9.68 -21.36
N PRO A 216 4.35 9.66 -20.05
CA PRO A 216 3.83 10.60 -19.07
C PRO A 216 3.93 12.07 -19.50
N PRO A 217 3.08 12.96 -18.94
CA PRO A 217 3.15 14.39 -19.21
C PRO A 217 4.51 14.99 -18.82
N VAL A 218 4.93 16.02 -19.56
CA VAL A 218 6.11 16.82 -19.20
C VAL A 218 5.95 17.41 -17.79
N GLY A 219 7.01 17.33 -16.98
CA GLY A 219 7.06 17.72 -15.58
C GLY A 219 6.68 16.62 -14.59
N SER A 220 6.20 15.47 -15.06
CA SER A 220 5.89 14.34 -14.17
C SER A 220 7.16 13.62 -13.70
N VAL A 221 7.11 13.11 -12.46
CA VAL A 221 8.11 12.18 -11.94
C VAL A 221 7.42 10.86 -11.66
N VAL A 222 7.94 9.78 -12.24
CA VAL A 222 7.35 8.44 -12.11
C VAL A 222 8.39 7.45 -11.60
N LEU A 223 7.92 6.44 -10.87
CA LEU A 223 8.72 5.28 -10.52
C LEU A 223 8.93 4.41 -11.77
N VAL A 224 10.16 3.93 -11.94
CA VAL A 224 10.44 2.85 -12.89
C VAL A 224 9.83 1.56 -12.38
N ASN A 225 9.37 0.70 -13.29
CA ASN A 225 8.92 -0.66 -13.00
C ASN A 225 10.12 -1.57 -12.62
N ALA A 226 10.77 -1.29 -11.49
CA ALA A 226 11.96 -2.01 -11.06
C ALA A 226 11.68 -3.50 -10.80
N GLY A 227 10.47 -3.85 -10.37
CA GLY A 227 10.06 -5.23 -10.22
C GLY A 227 10.00 -5.97 -11.55
N ASP A 228 9.43 -5.36 -12.61
CA ASP A 228 9.48 -5.96 -13.95
C ASP A 228 10.93 -6.16 -14.43
N ILE A 229 11.84 -5.22 -14.13
CA ILE A 229 13.26 -5.36 -14.46
C ILE A 229 13.88 -6.55 -13.71
N PHE A 230 13.64 -6.67 -12.40
CA PHE A 230 14.17 -7.76 -11.60
C PHE A 230 13.60 -9.12 -12.03
N ARG A 231 12.30 -9.18 -12.35
CA ARG A 231 11.65 -10.37 -12.91
C ARG A 231 12.38 -10.86 -14.17
N ASP A 232 12.72 -9.94 -15.07
CA ASP A 232 13.30 -10.30 -16.36
C ASP A 232 14.80 -10.68 -16.26
N LEU A 233 15.51 -10.23 -15.22
CA LEU A 233 16.97 -10.37 -15.11
C LEU A 233 17.45 -11.36 -14.05
N ALA A 234 16.79 -11.39 -12.89
CA ALA A 234 17.36 -12.00 -11.68
C ALA A 234 16.37 -12.89 -10.90
N LEU A 235 15.10 -12.95 -11.31
CA LEU A 235 14.15 -13.83 -10.63
C LEU A 235 14.48 -15.29 -10.96
N PRO A 236 14.65 -16.17 -9.95
CA PRO A 236 15.03 -17.56 -10.21
C PRO A 236 13.99 -18.31 -11.04
N ASP A 237 14.46 -19.11 -12.00
CA ASP A 237 13.61 -19.88 -12.92
C ASP A 237 12.62 -20.83 -12.18
N GLU A 238 13.03 -21.35 -11.04
CA GLU A 238 12.24 -22.27 -10.22
C GLU A 238 11.16 -21.54 -9.39
N VAL A 239 11.36 -20.24 -9.14
CA VAL A 239 10.43 -19.32 -8.46
C VAL A 239 9.45 -18.69 -9.44
N LEU A 240 9.66 -18.87 -10.76
CA LEU A 240 8.98 -18.15 -11.82
C LEU A 240 7.47 -18.17 -11.67
N ALA A 241 6.93 -17.06 -11.18
CA ALA A 241 5.84 -16.29 -11.76
C ALA A 241 4.66 -17.08 -12.37
N VAL A 242 4.37 -18.30 -11.91
CA VAL A 242 3.20 -19.06 -12.33
C VAL A 242 2.03 -18.36 -11.66
N PRO A 243 1.21 -17.63 -12.44
CA PRO A 243 0.06 -16.99 -11.86
C PRO A 243 -0.90 -18.09 -11.39
N HIS A 244 -1.70 -17.78 -10.39
CA HIS A 244 -2.61 -18.74 -9.79
C HIS A 244 -4.03 -18.20 -9.80
N ALA A 245 -5.01 -19.09 -9.59
CA ALA A 245 -6.39 -18.69 -9.37
C ALA A 245 -6.56 -18.04 -7.99
N PRO A 246 -7.56 -17.17 -7.78
CA PRO A 246 -7.74 -16.43 -6.51
C PRO A 246 -8.01 -17.34 -5.30
N ASP A 247 -8.63 -18.50 -5.52
CA ASP A 247 -8.92 -19.52 -4.51
C ASP A 247 -7.71 -20.39 -4.15
N HIS A 248 -6.62 -20.30 -4.92
CA HIS A 248 -5.39 -20.98 -4.59
C HIS A 248 -4.75 -20.31 -3.37
N ALA A 249 -4.91 -20.95 -2.20
CA ALA A 249 -4.13 -20.64 -1.01
C ALA A 249 -2.69 -21.09 -1.26
N ALA A 250 -1.89 -20.21 -1.84
CA ALA A 250 -0.47 -20.45 -2.00
C ALA A 250 0.17 -20.49 -0.61
N VAL A 251 0.32 -21.69 -0.04
CA VAL A 251 1.48 -22.01 0.81
C VAL A 251 2.69 -21.48 0.05
N LEU A 252 3.56 -20.69 0.68
CA LEU A 252 4.73 -20.07 0.05
C LEU A 252 5.42 -21.09 -0.88
N ASP A 253 5.06 -21.05 -2.16
CA ASP A 253 5.72 -21.81 -3.20
C ASP A 253 6.96 -20.98 -3.50
N VAL A 254 8.04 -21.28 -2.79
CA VAL A 254 9.22 -21.92 -3.41
C VAL A 254 10.29 -22.18 -2.34
N ARG A 255 10.75 -23.44 -2.35
CA ARG A 255 11.95 -23.95 -1.69
C ARG A 255 13.21 -23.28 -2.24
N LEU A 256 13.99 -22.68 -1.35
CA LEU A 256 15.45 -22.72 -1.35
C LEU A 256 15.82 -23.03 0.13
N ASP A 257 16.35 -24.23 0.41
CA ASP A 257 16.59 -24.80 1.77
C ASP A 257 17.05 -23.76 2.83
N PRO A 258 16.57 -23.77 4.11
CA PRO A 258 17.01 -24.73 5.14
C PRO A 258 15.90 -25.09 6.19
N PRO A 259 16.22 -25.75 7.35
CA PRO A 259 15.62 -27.03 7.76
C PRO A 259 14.07 -27.07 7.70
N GLY A 260 13.54 -28.21 7.24
CA GLY A 260 12.12 -28.44 6.92
C GLY A 260 11.08 -28.37 8.05
N ASP A 261 11.07 -27.31 8.87
CA ASP A 261 10.16 -27.11 10.00
C ASP A 261 9.38 -25.78 9.96
N ALA A 262 9.46 -24.97 8.88
CA ALA A 262 8.86 -23.63 8.93
C ALA A 262 7.32 -23.62 8.89
N ASP A 263 6.63 -24.67 8.41
CA ASP A 263 5.16 -24.82 8.37
C ASP A 263 4.38 -23.50 8.16
N LEU A 264 4.90 -22.61 7.30
CA LEU A 264 4.32 -21.29 7.05
C LEU A 264 3.08 -21.46 6.18
N ALA A 265 1.93 -21.58 6.84
CA ALA A 265 0.66 -21.38 6.17
C ALA A 265 0.50 -19.88 5.85
N PRO A 266 -0.19 -19.52 4.74
CA PRO A 266 -0.90 -18.24 4.74
C PRO A 266 -1.65 -18.21 6.06
N ALA A 267 -1.41 -17.19 6.85
CA ALA A 267 -2.21 -17.09 8.03
C ALA A 267 -3.65 -16.93 7.54
N PRO A 268 -4.61 -17.53 8.21
CA PRO A 268 -5.65 -16.66 8.70
C PRO A 268 -4.95 -15.69 9.66
N VAL A 269 -4.33 -14.59 9.19
CA VAL A 269 -3.89 -13.50 10.09
C VAL A 269 -5.23 -12.88 10.24
N ALA A 270 -6.07 -13.50 11.10
CA ALA A 270 -7.46 -13.79 10.77
C ALA A 270 -7.95 -12.62 9.96
N SER A 271 -7.99 -12.74 8.62
CA SER A 271 -8.45 -11.61 7.82
C SER A 271 -9.91 -11.69 8.11
N ARG A 272 -10.27 -11.11 9.24
CA ARG A 272 -11.47 -11.40 9.97
C ARG A 272 -12.51 -11.11 8.92
N ALA A 273 -13.30 -12.12 8.59
CA ALA A 273 -14.18 -12.02 7.45
C ALA A 273 -15.31 -11.09 7.87
N TYR A 274 -15.10 -9.80 7.66
CA TYR A 274 -16.12 -8.80 7.91
C TYR A 274 -17.11 -8.85 6.76
N ASN A 275 -18.40 -8.80 7.07
CA ASN A 275 -19.43 -8.74 6.06
C ASN A 275 -19.49 -7.31 5.51
N THR A 276 -18.62 -7.01 4.55
CA THR A 276 -18.53 -5.73 3.86
C THR A 276 -18.19 -5.90 2.38
N SER A 277 -18.93 -5.20 1.52
CA SER A 277 -18.65 -5.17 0.09
C SER A 277 -17.58 -4.14 -0.29
N SER A 278 -17.34 -3.16 0.59
CA SER A 278 -16.49 -2.00 0.33
C SER A 278 -15.01 -2.31 0.50
N HIS A 279 -14.21 -2.15 -0.57
CA HIS A 279 -12.75 -2.23 -0.51
C HIS A 279 -12.18 -1.26 0.54
N ARG A 280 -12.69 -0.03 0.59
CA ARG A 280 -12.20 1.00 1.51
C ARG A 280 -12.43 0.65 2.98
N LEU A 281 -13.60 0.07 3.30
CA LEU A 281 -13.87 -0.39 4.67
C LEU A 281 -12.99 -1.59 5.03
N ARG A 282 -12.72 -2.51 4.09
CA ARG A 282 -11.74 -3.58 4.30
C ARG A 282 -10.35 -3.04 4.57
N THR A 283 -9.91 -2.03 3.82
CA THR A 283 -8.61 -1.38 4.07
C THR A 283 -8.55 -0.76 5.47
N ALA A 284 -9.61 -0.05 5.89
CA ALA A 284 -9.68 0.53 7.23
C ALA A 284 -9.69 -0.54 8.34
N LEU A 285 -10.40 -1.66 8.14
CA LEU A 285 -10.44 -2.78 9.08
C LEU A 285 -9.09 -3.48 9.18
N ALA A 286 -8.37 -3.64 8.06
CA ALA A 286 -7.01 -4.19 8.08
C ALA A 286 -6.04 -3.33 8.91
N LEU A 287 -6.15 -2.00 8.84
CA LEU A 287 -5.36 -1.10 9.69
C LEU A 287 -5.65 -1.33 11.19
N LEU A 288 -6.88 -1.66 11.56
CA LEU A 288 -7.22 -1.94 12.96
C LEU A 288 -6.57 -3.22 13.50
N GLU A 289 -6.19 -4.16 12.63
CA GLU A 289 -5.53 -5.39 13.04
C GLU A 289 -4.11 -5.14 13.55
N ASP A 290 -3.48 -4.04 13.12
CA ASP A 290 -2.15 -3.61 13.58
C ASP A 290 -2.17 -2.89 14.94
N VAL A 291 -3.37 -2.69 15.53
CA VAL A 291 -3.54 -1.98 16.81
C VAL A 291 -4.12 -2.91 17.88
N GLU A 292 -3.30 -3.24 18.88
CA GLU A 292 -3.63 -4.18 19.97
C GLU A 292 -4.99 -3.88 20.64
N ALA A 293 -5.31 -2.59 20.84
CA ALA A 293 -6.56 -2.15 21.49
C ALA A 293 -7.85 -2.61 20.77
N ASN A 294 -7.76 -3.01 19.50
CA ASN A 294 -8.91 -3.42 18.69
C ASN A 294 -9.08 -4.93 18.58
N ILE A 295 -8.07 -5.73 18.93
CA ILE A 295 -8.02 -7.17 18.67
C ILE A 295 -9.28 -7.90 19.17
N THR A 296 -9.70 -7.65 20.40
CA THR A 296 -10.88 -8.33 20.97
C THR A 296 -12.19 -7.99 20.24
N ALA A 297 -12.37 -6.72 19.87
CA ALA A 297 -13.56 -6.25 19.18
C ALA A 297 -13.64 -6.84 17.77
N LEU A 298 -12.49 -6.89 17.10
CA LEU A 298 -12.35 -7.46 15.77
C LEU A 298 -12.63 -8.97 15.82
N ASP A 299 -12.10 -9.71 16.82
CA ASP A 299 -12.40 -11.15 16.98
C ASP A 299 -13.89 -11.41 17.14
N LEU A 300 -14.56 -10.62 17.97
CA LEU A 300 -16.01 -10.69 18.12
C LEU A 300 -16.70 -10.40 16.77
N ALA A 301 -16.31 -9.33 16.08
CA ALA A 301 -16.94 -8.91 14.82
C ALA A 301 -16.79 -9.97 13.72
N ALA A 302 -15.64 -10.62 13.66
CA ALA A 302 -15.38 -11.73 12.75
C ALA A 302 -16.24 -12.95 13.07
N SER A 303 -16.27 -13.36 14.35
CA SER A 303 -17.00 -14.55 14.80
C SER A 303 -18.52 -14.42 14.62
N THR A 304 -19.05 -13.19 14.66
CA THR A 304 -20.48 -12.89 14.46
C THR A 304 -20.81 -12.49 13.03
N GLN A 305 -19.83 -12.42 12.13
CA GLN A 305 -19.99 -11.90 10.77
C GLN A 305 -20.66 -10.52 10.75
N LEU A 306 -20.20 -9.61 11.63
CA LEU A 306 -20.74 -8.27 11.77
C LEU A 306 -20.78 -7.56 10.40
N ALA A 307 -21.97 -7.08 10.02
CA ALA A 307 -22.16 -6.28 8.81
C ALA A 307 -21.58 -4.89 9.00
N ILE A 308 -20.74 -4.45 8.06
CA ILE A 308 -20.09 -3.14 8.08
C ILE A 308 -20.17 -2.54 6.67
N ASP A 309 -21.05 -1.58 6.43
CA ASP A 309 -21.20 -0.99 5.10
C ASP A 309 -21.51 0.52 5.16
N PHE A 310 -21.39 1.17 4.00
CA PHE A 310 -21.77 2.57 3.85
C PHE A 310 -23.29 2.74 3.71
N TYR A 311 -23.86 3.68 4.47
CA TYR A 311 -25.27 4.05 4.47
C TYR A 311 -25.45 5.56 4.45
N VAL A 312 -26.62 6.02 3.99
CA VAL A 312 -27.03 7.41 4.16
C VAL A 312 -27.42 7.62 5.62
N LEU A 313 -26.61 8.38 6.35
CA LEU A 313 -26.84 8.80 7.73
C LEU A 313 -26.99 10.32 7.80
N PRO A 314 -27.55 10.89 8.90
CA PRO A 314 -27.55 12.33 9.10
C PRO A 314 -26.14 12.94 8.97
N GLU A 315 -26.03 14.18 8.48
CA GLU A 315 -24.75 14.81 8.13
C GLU A 315 -23.74 14.86 9.29
N ASN A 316 -24.22 14.89 10.53
CA ASN A 316 -23.42 14.96 11.75
C ASN A 316 -23.12 13.60 12.40
N VAL A 317 -23.49 12.49 11.76
CA VAL A 317 -23.23 11.13 12.24
C VAL A 317 -22.19 10.48 11.32
N LEU A 318 -21.01 10.19 11.84
CA LEU A 318 -19.92 9.58 11.08
C LEU A 318 -20.14 8.09 10.85
N ALA A 319 -20.54 7.39 11.91
CA ALA A 319 -20.96 6.01 11.88
C ALA A 319 -21.95 5.76 13.03
N ALA A 320 -22.57 4.58 13.03
CA ALA A 320 -23.41 4.12 14.13
C ALA A 320 -23.48 2.59 14.13
N TYR A 321 -23.24 2.00 15.28
CA TYR A 321 -23.57 0.62 15.58
C TYR A 321 -25.06 0.44 15.93
N SER A 322 -25.66 -0.65 15.47
CA SER A 322 -26.89 -1.17 16.05
C SER A 322 -26.92 -2.70 16.00
N ALA A 323 -27.54 -3.33 17.00
CA ALA A 323 -27.64 -4.79 17.07
C ALA A 323 -28.36 -5.42 15.87
N ALA A 324 -29.26 -4.68 15.21
CA ALA A 324 -30.04 -5.18 14.07
C ALA A 324 -29.31 -5.05 12.73
N SER A 325 -28.43 -4.05 12.58
CA SER A 325 -27.84 -3.68 11.29
C SER A 325 -26.31 -3.74 11.25
N GLY A 326 -25.66 -4.09 12.35
CA GLY A 326 -24.21 -3.95 12.50
C GLY A 326 -23.77 -2.49 12.47
N ILE A 327 -22.57 -2.24 11.93
CA ILE A 327 -21.96 -0.91 11.85
C ILE A 327 -22.34 -0.28 10.51
N ARG A 328 -22.94 0.91 10.57
CA ARG A 328 -23.26 1.71 9.40
C ARG A 328 -22.34 2.91 9.38
N VAL A 329 -21.57 3.05 8.32
CA VAL A 329 -20.67 4.21 8.11
C VAL A 329 -21.35 5.20 7.18
N ASN A 330 -21.25 6.50 7.44
CA ASN A 330 -21.87 7.51 6.58
C ASN A 330 -21.27 7.47 5.17
N SER A 331 -22.12 7.41 4.14
CA SER A 331 -21.71 7.38 2.74
C SER A 331 -20.91 8.60 2.29
N ASN A 332 -20.97 9.71 3.03
CA ASN A 332 -20.14 10.89 2.78
C ASN A 332 -18.65 10.63 3.05
N LEU A 333 -18.31 9.56 3.76
CA LEU A 333 -16.93 9.13 4.03
C LEU A 333 -16.42 8.10 3.00
N ARG A 334 -17.17 7.84 1.92
CA ARG A 334 -16.78 6.84 0.91
C ARG A 334 -15.47 7.15 0.20
N ASP A 335 -15.09 8.43 0.15
CA ASP A 335 -13.85 8.89 -0.47
C ASP A 335 -12.77 9.31 0.56
N GLU A 336 -13.04 9.09 1.84
CA GLU A 336 -12.17 9.47 2.96
C GLU A 336 -10.98 8.51 3.14
N ASP A 337 -9.84 9.01 3.61
CA ASP A 337 -8.65 8.17 3.80
C ASP A 337 -8.94 6.97 4.75
N PRO A 338 -8.45 5.74 4.46
CA PRO A 338 -8.69 4.58 5.31
C PRO A 338 -8.22 4.75 6.76
N LEU A 339 -7.20 5.57 7.01
CA LEU A 339 -6.60 5.75 8.33
C LEU A 339 -7.54 6.45 9.34
N PRO A 340 -8.11 7.64 9.06
CA PRO A 340 -9.12 8.23 9.93
C PRO A 340 -10.43 7.44 9.94
N LEU A 341 -10.74 6.72 8.86
CA LEU A 341 -11.89 5.83 8.80
C LEU A 341 -11.74 4.64 9.77
N ALA A 342 -10.52 4.12 9.94
CA ALA A 342 -10.22 3.08 10.91
C ALA A 342 -10.53 3.56 12.35
N ALA A 343 -10.11 4.78 12.73
CA ALA A 343 -10.43 5.35 14.04
C ALA A 343 -11.95 5.41 14.29
N VAL A 344 -12.73 5.86 13.30
CA VAL A 344 -14.20 5.86 13.39
C VAL A 344 -14.76 4.45 13.55
N LEU A 345 -14.23 3.45 12.83
CA LEU A 345 -14.64 2.06 12.99
C LEU A 345 -14.28 1.50 14.38
N ALA A 346 -13.13 1.88 14.93
CA ALA A 346 -12.72 1.48 16.27
C ALA A 346 -13.70 1.96 17.36
N HIS A 347 -14.24 3.17 17.20
CA HIS A 347 -15.33 3.69 18.04
C HIS A 347 -16.55 2.77 18.01
N GLU A 348 -17.07 2.49 16.82
CA GLU A 348 -18.29 1.68 16.66
C GLU A 348 -18.08 0.22 17.09
N LEU A 349 -16.85 -0.30 16.92
CA LEU A 349 -16.47 -1.62 17.41
C LEU A 349 -16.47 -1.68 18.95
N GLN A 350 -16.20 -0.58 19.66
CA GLN A 350 -16.41 -0.54 21.12
C GLN A 350 -17.88 -0.71 21.49
N HIS A 351 -18.80 0.00 20.82
CA HIS A 351 -20.23 -0.14 21.08
C HIS A 351 -20.73 -1.57 20.81
N PHE A 352 -20.23 -2.18 19.74
CA PHE A 352 -20.50 -3.58 19.44
C PHE A 352 -19.96 -4.52 20.53
N GLU A 353 -18.71 -4.34 20.97
CA GLU A 353 -18.13 -5.14 22.05
C GLU A 353 -18.89 -4.99 23.37
N ASP A 354 -19.26 -3.76 23.73
CA ASP A 354 -20.05 -3.45 24.93
C ASP A 354 -21.41 -4.16 24.86
N PHE A 355 -22.07 -4.17 23.70
CA PHE A 355 -23.31 -4.93 23.48
C PHE A 355 -23.09 -6.43 23.67
N MET A 356 -22.05 -7.00 23.06
CA MET A 356 -21.75 -8.44 23.15
C MET A 356 -21.42 -8.87 24.59
N ARG A 357 -20.91 -7.95 25.42
CA ARG A 357 -20.58 -8.18 26.83
C ARG A 357 -21.71 -7.82 27.79
N GLY A 358 -22.83 -7.28 27.32
CA GLY A 358 -23.92 -6.81 28.18
C GLY A 358 -23.51 -5.62 29.06
N GLN A 359 -22.61 -4.77 28.58
CA GLN A 359 -22.09 -3.58 29.27
C GLN A 359 -22.84 -2.29 28.91
N LEU A 360 -23.82 -2.37 28.00
CA LEU A 360 -24.72 -1.26 27.71
C LEU A 360 -25.83 -1.22 28.76
N GLY A 361 -25.90 -0.13 29.52
CA GLY A 361 -27.00 0.14 30.44
C GLY A 361 -28.15 0.91 29.75
N GLU A 362 -29.24 1.10 30.50
CA GLU A 362 -30.47 1.76 30.00
C GLU A 362 -30.58 3.22 30.43
N ASP A 363 -29.69 3.71 31.28
CA ASP A 363 -29.72 5.10 31.74
C ASP A 363 -28.72 5.99 31.01
N SER A 364 -28.94 7.30 31.09
CA SER A 364 -28.10 8.29 30.42
C SER A 364 -26.63 8.25 30.89
N GLN A 365 -26.37 7.86 32.13
CA GLN A 365 -25.01 7.75 32.65
C GLN A 365 -24.27 6.58 32.03
N SER A 366 -24.91 5.41 31.95
CA SER A 366 -24.34 4.22 31.31
C SER A 366 -24.12 4.41 29.81
N CYS A 367 -24.97 5.19 29.14
CA CYS A 367 -24.76 5.65 27.76
C CYS A 367 -23.50 6.50 27.66
N LEU A 368 -23.34 7.52 28.52
CA LEU A 368 -22.14 8.35 28.56
C LEU A 368 -20.87 7.55 28.85
N ASP A 369 -20.94 6.60 29.79
CA ASP A 369 -19.81 5.73 30.12
C ASP A 369 -19.38 4.86 28.92
N ALA A 370 -20.32 4.42 28.08
CA ALA A 370 -20.04 3.72 26.84
C ALA A 370 -19.34 4.64 25.80
N GLU A 371 -19.83 5.86 25.63
CA GLU A 371 -19.20 6.86 24.75
C GLU A 371 -17.77 7.23 25.20
N VAL A 372 -17.51 7.29 26.51
CA VAL A 372 -16.16 7.51 27.05
C VAL A 372 -15.23 6.36 26.66
N ARG A 373 -15.68 5.09 26.77
CA ARG A 373 -14.89 3.94 26.34
C ARG A 373 -14.65 3.98 24.82
N ALA A 374 -15.67 4.30 24.04
CA ALA A 374 -15.59 4.34 22.59
C ALA A 374 -14.62 5.42 22.09
N LEU A 375 -14.73 6.64 22.61
CA LEU A 375 -13.77 7.73 22.35
C LEU A 375 -12.35 7.37 22.79
N THR A 376 -12.20 6.69 23.93
CA THR A 376 -10.88 6.27 24.41
C THR A 376 -10.22 5.31 23.41
N ARG A 377 -10.96 4.29 22.94
CA ARG A 377 -10.46 3.34 21.93
C ARG A 377 -10.17 4.01 20.60
N GLU A 378 -11.05 4.87 20.13
CA GLU A 378 -10.90 5.66 18.90
C GLU A 378 -9.59 6.47 18.95
N ILE A 379 -9.34 7.19 20.04
CA ILE A 379 -8.13 7.99 20.20
C ILE A 379 -6.87 7.11 20.30
N GLN A 380 -6.92 6.02 21.07
CA GLN A 380 -5.79 5.09 21.16
C GLN A 380 -5.43 4.50 19.80
N THR A 381 -6.45 4.15 19.02
CA THR A 381 -6.32 3.64 17.66
C THR A 381 -5.71 4.69 16.75
N TRP A 382 -6.29 5.90 16.72
CA TRP A 382 -5.77 6.97 15.90
C TRP A 382 -4.29 7.23 16.22
N ARG A 383 -3.92 7.34 17.50
CA ARG A 383 -2.53 7.55 17.93
C ARG A 383 -1.60 6.43 17.48
N ALA A 384 -1.97 5.18 17.69
CA ALA A 384 -1.16 4.05 17.24
C ALA A 384 -0.97 4.07 15.72
N LEU A 385 -2.03 4.36 14.97
CA LEU A 385 -1.97 4.46 13.51
C LEU A 385 -1.15 5.65 13.05
N VAL A 386 -1.28 6.85 13.65
CA VAL A 386 -0.47 8.00 13.21
C VAL A 386 0.99 7.95 13.68
N ASP A 387 1.28 7.16 14.72
CA ASP A 387 2.65 6.88 15.13
C ASP A 387 3.30 5.85 14.18
N ALA A 388 2.51 4.92 13.63
CA ALA A 388 2.95 3.87 12.70
C ALA A 388 2.87 4.26 11.20
N HIS A 389 2.04 5.23 10.86
CA HIS A 389 1.75 5.68 9.50
C HIS A 389 1.61 7.19 9.48
N ASP A 390 1.96 7.87 8.38
CA ASP A 390 1.80 9.31 8.38
C ASP A 390 0.41 9.80 8.05
N VAL A 391 0.11 10.92 8.70
CA VAL A 391 -1.07 11.72 8.40
C VAL A 391 -0.91 12.36 7.01
N PRO A 392 -1.93 12.28 6.13
CA PRO A 392 -1.90 12.91 4.83
C PRO A 392 -1.53 14.42 4.89
N PRO A 393 -0.82 14.97 3.88
CA PRO A 393 -0.30 16.34 3.89
C PRO A 393 -1.38 17.40 3.87
N ARG A 394 -2.55 17.05 3.34
CA ARG A 394 -3.76 17.87 3.33
C ARG A 394 -4.78 17.13 4.18
N PRO A 395 -4.75 17.30 5.51
CA PRO A 395 -5.61 16.54 6.39
C PRO A 395 -7.06 16.87 6.06
N SER A 396 -7.86 15.84 5.82
CA SER A 396 -9.31 15.96 5.63
C SER A 396 -9.96 16.55 6.87
N VAL A 397 -11.27 16.82 6.80
CA VAL A 397 -12.03 17.23 7.98
C VAL A 397 -11.91 16.16 9.08
N LEU A 398 -12.01 14.88 8.70
CA LEU A 398 -11.96 13.77 9.65
C LEU A 398 -10.59 13.66 10.31
N VAL A 399 -9.50 13.74 9.55
CA VAL A 399 -8.14 13.77 10.10
C VAL A 399 -7.96 14.89 11.14
N ARG A 400 -8.53 16.08 10.88
CA ARG A 400 -8.46 17.20 11.85
C ARG A 400 -9.28 16.93 13.12
N ILE A 401 -10.45 16.28 12.99
CA ILE A 401 -11.26 15.86 14.13
C ILE A 401 -10.45 14.87 14.98
N GLU A 402 -9.93 13.81 14.38
CA GLU A 402 -9.18 12.76 15.10
C GLU A 402 -7.90 13.29 15.75
N THR A 403 -7.16 14.15 15.04
CA THR A 403 -5.99 14.83 15.60
C THR A 403 -6.36 15.72 16.79
N SER A 404 -7.49 16.43 16.71
CA SER A 404 -7.98 17.26 17.83
C SER A 404 -8.36 16.40 19.03
N ARG A 405 -9.07 15.29 18.81
CA ARG A 405 -9.45 14.33 19.86
C ARG A 405 -8.21 13.73 20.54
N ALA A 406 -7.20 13.36 19.77
CA ALA A 406 -5.95 12.84 20.28
C ALA A 406 -5.18 13.84 21.18
N SER A 407 -5.26 15.13 20.87
CA SER A 407 -4.65 16.17 21.72
C SER A 407 -5.32 16.27 23.10
N ILE A 408 -6.64 16.06 23.18
CA ILE A 408 -7.41 16.06 24.43
C ILE A 408 -7.01 14.89 25.33
N TYR A 409 -6.66 13.74 24.76
CA TYR A 409 -6.21 12.57 25.53
C TYR A 409 -4.95 12.83 26.35
N VAL A 410 -4.05 13.71 25.87
CA VAL A 410 -2.84 14.10 26.61
C VAL A 410 -3.19 14.81 27.93
N GLU A 411 -4.38 15.40 28.02
CA GLU A 411 -4.88 16.07 29.23
C GLU A 411 -5.46 15.09 30.28
N GLY A 412 -5.62 13.80 29.94
CA GLY A 412 -6.05 12.73 30.83
C GLY A 412 -7.54 12.36 30.74
N SER A 413 -7.96 11.35 31.51
CA SER A 413 -9.30 10.74 31.41
C SER A 413 -10.45 11.71 31.66
N THR A 414 -10.29 12.66 32.59
CA THR A 414 -11.31 13.69 32.87
C THR A 414 -11.58 14.60 31.67
N ALA A 415 -10.59 14.81 30.79
CA ALA A 415 -10.79 15.60 29.58
C ALA A 415 -11.62 14.84 28.54
N ILE A 416 -11.42 13.51 28.44
CA ILE A 416 -12.22 12.63 27.58
C ILE A 416 -13.67 12.54 28.09
N GLU A 417 -13.89 12.42 29.39
CA GLU A 417 -15.23 12.45 30.00
C GLU A 417 -15.98 13.75 29.67
N LYS A 418 -15.31 14.89 29.75
CA LYS A 418 -15.89 16.19 29.38
C LYS A 418 -16.21 16.27 27.89
N LEU A 419 -15.33 15.73 27.04
CA LEU A 419 -15.57 15.65 25.60
C LEU A 419 -16.78 14.78 25.29
N ALA A 420 -16.89 13.61 25.92
CA ALA A 420 -18.01 12.70 25.76
C ALA A 420 -19.34 13.37 26.19
N GLN A 421 -19.36 14.02 27.36
CA GLN A 421 -20.51 14.79 27.82
C GLN A 421 -20.89 15.88 26.81
N PHE A 422 -19.92 16.66 26.33
CA PHE A 422 -20.17 17.72 25.36
C PHE A 422 -20.77 17.19 24.04
N LEU A 423 -20.28 16.06 23.54
CA LEU A 423 -20.72 15.50 22.26
C LEU A 423 -22.03 14.71 22.36
N TYR A 424 -22.27 13.99 23.46
CA TYR A 424 -23.28 12.92 23.51
C TYR A 424 -24.36 13.10 24.58
N GLN A 425 -24.26 14.07 25.50
CA GLN A 425 -25.23 14.22 26.60
C GLN A 425 -26.68 14.33 26.10
N GLU A 426 -26.95 15.20 25.13
CA GLU A 426 -28.31 15.38 24.59
C GLU A 426 -28.85 14.09 23.95
N SER A 427 -27.99 13.33 23.26
CA SER A 427 -28.36 12.06 22.64
C SER A 427 -28.68 10.98 23.68
N CYS A 428 -27.87 10.88 24.73
CA CYS A 428 -28.08 9.93 25.83
C CYS A 428 -29.36 10.24 26.63
N GLU A 429 -29.64 11.52 26.91
CA GLU A 429 -30.88 11.95 27.59
C GLU A 429 -32.13 11.61 26.74
N LYS A 430 -32.06 11.82 25.42
CA LYS A 430 -33.15 11.46 24.50
C LYS A 430 -33.39 9.96 24.44
N LEU A 431 -32.33 9.15 24.45
CA LEU A 431 -32.42 7.69 24.44
C LEU A 431 -33.18 7.18 25.67
N GLN A 432 -32.79 7.66 26.86
CA GLN A 432 -33.45 7.33 28.11
C GLN A 432 -34.94 7.74 28.10
N ALA A 433 -35.24 8.95 27.59
CA ALA A 433 -36.62 9.43 27.49
C ALA A 433 -37.48 8.64 26.49
N ALA A 434 -36.88 8.05 25.45
CA ALA A 434 -37.57 7.18 24.50
C ALA A 434 -37.87 5.82 25.10
N GLN A 435 -36.93 5.23 25.85
CA GLN A 435 -37.11 3.96 26.55
C GLN A 435 -38.17 4.05 27.64
N ALA A 436 -38.25 5.16 28.38
CA ALA A 436 -39.29 5.37 29.40
C ALA A 436 -40.73 5.45 28.85
N LYS A 437 -40.90 5.58 27.52
CA LYS A 437 -42.21 5.68 26.85
C LYS A 437 -42.64 4.40 26.14
N GLY A 438 -41.73 3.44 25.96
CA GLY A 438 -42.00 2.11 25.40
C GLY A 438 -42.27 1.11 26.50
#